data_AF-A0A2H3B5S2-F1
#
_entry.id   AF-A0A2H3B5S2-F1
#
_cell.length_a   1.000
_cell.length_b   1.000
_cell.length_c   1.000
_cell.angle_alpha   90.00
_cell.angle_beta   90.00
_cell.angle_gamma   90.00
#
_symmetry.space_group_name_H-M   'P 1'
#
loop_
_entity.id
_entity.type
_entity.pdbx_description
1 polymer ?
#
loop_
_entity_poly.entity_id
_entity_poly.type
_entity_poly.pdbx_seq_one_letter_code
_entity_poly.pdbx_strand_id
1 'polypeptide(L)'
;MVAVDYTEERRAAHNASSRRSYAKHRSLINEKRRDNYRKKKSQRRGCRLEPLVRQAARLVEIEVNNGRSHAEHCSSLAETMDHIKRLHARFGMLTQDSPKGFTNAVYQQYQRTVTVDCPKGYRSYIDNAVLEMSTIEQSILQHEDIILSTAGVGKEMRWLHKVLEPVHTLVGWLEEMLMEAMISPACLKEKYKNGELAFLIA
;
A
#
# COMPACT_ATOMS: atom_id res chain seq x y z
N MET A 1 -60.76 -19.23 51.65
CA MET A 1 -60.74 -19.20 50.17
C MET A 1 -60.76 -17.74 49.74
N VAL A 2 -60.11 -17.39 48.61
CA VAL A 2 -59.96 -16.03 48.04
C VAL A 2 -58.76 -15.19 48.55
N ALA A 3 -57.54 -15.55 48.15
CA ALA A 3 -56.38 -14.64 48.20
C ALA A 3 -55.34 -14.86 47.08
N VAL A 4 -55.51 -15.88 46.23
CA VAL A 4 -54.52 -16.25 45.20
C VAL A 4 -54.81 -15.58 43.85
N ASP A 5 -56.09 -15.37 43.49
CA ASP A 5 -56.54 -14.82 42.20
C ASP A 5 -56.06 -13.38 41.90
N TYR A 6 -56.06 -12.50 42.91
CA TYR A 6 -55.72 -11.08 42.71
C TYR A 6 -54.26 -10.85 42.26
N THR A 7 -53.35 -11.78 42.55
CA THR A 7 -51.93 -11.63 42.19
C THR A 7 -51.64 -12.05 40.75
N GLU A 8 -52.46 -12.96 40.21
CA GLU A 8 -52.33 -13.48 38.86
C GLU A 8 -53.03 -12.56 37.86
N GLU A 9 -54.22 -12.05 38.21
CA GLU A 9 -54.91 -11.02 37.42
C GLU A 9 -54.08 -9.73 37.31
N ARG A 10 -53.43 -9.31 38.40
CA ARG A 10 -52.59 -8.11 38.40
C ARG A 10 -51.33 -8.28 37.54
N ARG A 11 -50.76 -9.49 37.51
CA ARG A 11 -49.66 -9.85 36.58
C ARG A 11 -50.14 -9.90 35.13
N ALA A 12 -51.31 -10.48 34.86
CA ALA A 12 -51.90 -10.53 33.52
C ALA A 12 -52.20 -9.11 32.99
N ALA A 13 -52.78 -8.23 33.81
CA ALA A 13 -53.05 -6.85 33.46
C ALA A 13 -51.75 -6.05 33.19
N HIS A 14 -50.72 -6.24 34.02
CA HIS A 14 -49.42 -5.61 33.81
C HIS A 14 -48.75 -6.09 32.51
N ASN A 15 -48.78 -7.40 32.25
CA ASN A 15 -48.25 -7.98 31.02
C ASN A 15 -49.02 -7.51 29.77
N ALA A 16 -50.34 -7.37 29.86
CA ALA A 16 -51.16 -6.83 28.79
C ALA A 16 -50.84 -5.35 28.53
N SER A 17 -50.65 -4.55 29.58
CA SER A 17 -50.24 -3.14 29.48
C SER A 17 -48.84 -3.00 28.86
N SER A 18 -47.88 -3.80 29.32
CA SER A 18 -46.52 -3.85 28.76
C SER A 18 -46.52 -4.21 27.27
N ARG A 19 -47.29 -5.24 26.87
CA ARG A 19 -47.45 -5.63 25.47
C ARG A 19 -48.05 -4.52 24.62
N ARG A 20 -49.07 -3.81 25.12
CA ARG A 20 -49.67 -2.65 24.43
C ARG A 20 -48.67 -1.51 24.27
N SER A 21 -47.89 -1.22 25.31
CA SER A 21 -46.82 -0.20 25.27
C SER A 21 -45.75 -0.55 24.25
N TYR A 22 -45.26 -1.80 24.28
CA TYR A 22 -44.26 -2.30 23.33
C TYR A 22 -44.77 -2.29 21.88
N ALA A 23 -46.02 -2.71 21.65
CA ALA A 23 -46.65 -2.66 20.34
C ALA A 23 -46.75 -1.22 19.80
N LYS A 24 -47.13 -0.25 20.66
CA LYS A 24 -47.20 1.17 20.31
C LYS A 24 -45.83 1.76 20.02
N HIS A 25 -44.80 1.41 20.80
CA HIS A 25 -43.43 1.88 20.55
C HIS A 25 -42.89 1.29 19.24
N ARG A 26 -43.15 0.00 18.98
CA ARG A 26 -42.78 -0.67 17.74
C ARG A 26 -43.49 -0.07 16.52
N SER A 27 -44.77 0.28 16.63
CA SER A 27 -45.49 0.94 15.53
C SER A 27 -44.90 2.32 15.24
N LEU A 28 -44.58 3.11 16.27
CA LEU A 28 -43.95 4.43 16.14
C LEU A 28 -42.57 4.36 15.46
N ILE A 29 -41.74 3.38 15.82
CA ILE A 29 -40.46 3.14 15.15
C ILE A 29 -40.67 2.75 13.68
N ASN A 30 -41.61 1.85 13.42
CA ASN A 30 -41.89 1.40 12.06
C ASN A 30 -42.47 2.51 11.18
N GLU A 31 -43.28 3.39 11.73
CA GLU A 31 -43.81 4.58 11.06
C GLU A 31 -42.70 5.57 10.73
N LYS A 32 -41.83 5.88 11.71
CA LYS A 32 -40.64 6.71 11.49
C LYS A 32 -39.71 6.15 10.42
N ARG A 33 -39.56 4.82 10.34
CA ARG A 33 -38.82 4.14 9.26
C ARG A 33 -39.52 4.31 7.91
N ARG A 34 -40.83 4.10 7.85
CA ARG A 34 -41.62 4.30 6.61
C ARG A 34 -41.53 5.74 6.12
N ASP A 35 -41.60 6.72 7.00
CA ASP A 35 -41.47 8.14 6.65
C ASP A 35 -40.06 8.47 6.15
N ASN A 36 -39.02 7.93 6.77
CA ASN A 36 -37.65 8.08 6.27
C ASN A 36 -37.46 7.43 4.89
N TYR A 37 -38.08 6.27 4.63
CA TYR A 37 -38.07 5.66 3.31
C TYR A 37 -38.85 6.49 2.28
N ARG A 38 -40.00 7.06 2.65
CA ARG A 38 -40.77 7.97 1.79
C ARG A 38 -39.98 9.23 1.47
N LYS A 39 -39.32 9.85 2.47
CA LYS A 39 -38.42 11.01 2.28
C LYS A 39 -37.24 10.68 1.36
N LYS A 40 -36.56 9.54 1.56
CA LYS A 40 -35.49 9.09 0.65
C LYS A 40 -36.00 8.80 -0.76
N LYS A 41 -37.21 8.24 -0.90
CA LYS A 41 -37.82 7.94 -2.20
C LYS A 41 -38.30 9.20 -2.93
N SER A 42 -38.82 10.20 -2.22
CA SER A 42 -39.18 11.51 -2.80
C SER A 42 -37.94 12.35 -3.14
N GLN A 43 -36.87 12.26 -2.36
CA GLN A 43 -35.57 12.87 -2.68
C GLN A 43 -34.98 12.29 -3.98
N ARG A 44 -35.12 10.97 -4.21
CA ARG A 44 -34.74 10.32 -5.48
C ARG A 44 -35.61 10.68 -6.69
N ARG A 45 -36.82 11.23 -6.49
CA ARG A 45 -37.71 11.65 -7.58
C ARG A 45 -37.75 13.18 -7.81
N GLY A 46 -37.19 13.97 -6.88
CA GLY A 46 -37.15 15.44 -6.97
C GLY A 46 -35.75 16.03 -7.14
N CYS A 47 -34.68 15.25 -7.00
CA CYS A 47 -33.34 15.71 -7.34
C CYS A 47 -33.17 15.74 -8.86
N ARG A 48 -33.29 16.94 -9.45
CA ARG A 48 -32.55 17.31 -10.66
C ARG A 48 -31.11 16.82 -10.45
N LEU A 49 -30.75 15.73 -11.11
CA LEU A 49 -29.39 15.19 -11.17
C LEU A 49 -28.48 16.09 -12.05
N GLU A 50 -28.91 17.29 -12.43
CA GLU A 50 -28.08 18.19 -13.21
C GLU A 50 -26.87 18.74 -12.48
N PRO A 51 -26.85 19.07 -11.17
CA PRO A 51 -25.66 19.69 -10.58
C PRO A 51 -24.51 18.69 -10.36
N LEU A 52 -24.80 17.49 -9.84
CA LEU A 52 -23.75 16.51 -9.53
C LEU A 52 -23.28 15.72 -10.76
N VAL A 53 -24.17 15.45 -11.73
CA VAL A 53 -23.73 14.90 -13.02
C VAL A 53 -22.99 15.98 -13.82
N ARG A 54 -23.37 17.27 -13.75
CA ARG A 54 -22.53 18.35 -14.32
C ARG A 54 -21.25 18.61 -13.53
N GLN A 55 -21.19 18.32 -12.24
CA GLN A 55 -19.97 18.52 -11.44
C GLN A 55 -19.01 17.33 -11.61
N ALA A 56 -19.52 16.11 -11.74
CA ALA A 56 -18.75 14.95 -12.15
C ALA A 56 -18.34 15.04 -13.63
N ALA A 57 -19.24 15.49 -14.52
CA ALA A 57 -18.90 15.78 -15.91
C ALA A 57 -17.95 16.98 -16.01
N ARG A 58 -18.03 18.00 -15.14
CA ARG A 58 -17.02 19.07 -15.08
C ARG A 58 -15.70 18.60 -14.50
N LEU A 59 -15.66 17.65 -13.56
CA LEU A 59 -14.40 17.10 -13.09
C LEU A 59 -13.74 16.22 -14.16
N VAL A 60 -14.55 15.45 -14.90
CA VAL A 60 -14.09 14.72 -16.10
C VAL A 60 -13.72 15.69 -17.23
N GLU A 61 -14.44 16.79 -17.45
CA GLU A 61 -14.13 17.81 -18.46
C GLU A 61 -12.97 18.72 -18.05
N ILE A 62 -12.68 18.89 -16.76
CA ILE A 62 -11.49 19.59 -16.25
C ILE A 62 -10.25 18.70 -16.46
N GLU A 63 -10.41 17.37 -16.38
CA GLU A 63 -9.34 16.43 -16.73
C GLU A 63 -9.18 16.28 -18.27
N VAL A 64 -10.27 16.42 -19.04
CA VAL A 64 -10.24 16.44 -20.52
C VAL A 64 -9.76 17.79 -21.08
N ASN A 65 -9.83 18.89 -20.31
CA ASN A 65 -9.30 20.21 -20.70
C ASN A 65 -7.80 20.37 -20.45
N ASN A 66 -7.11 19.35 -19.95
CA ASN A 66 -5.65 19.33 -19.93
C ASN A 66 -5.04 19.02 -21.30
N GLY A 67 -5.76 19.21 -22.42
CA GLY A 67 -5.17 19.39 -23.75
C GLY A 67 -4.27 18.28 -24.29
N ARG A 68 -4.10 17.17 -23.56
CA ARG A 68 -3.27 16.06 -23.97
C ARG A 68 -4.14 15.12 -24.77
N SER A 69 -3.83 15.01 -26.05
CA SER A 69 -4.49 14.03 -26.90
C SER A 69 -4.30 12.62 -26.31
N HIS A 70 -5.25 11.70 -26.54
CA HIS A 70 -5.07 10.29 -26.20
C HIS A 70 -3.75 9.72 -26.77
N ALA A 71 -3.27 10.28 -27.88
CA ALA A 71 -1.97 9.97 -28.46
C ALA A 71 -0.78 10.37 -27.55
N GLU A 72 -0.84 11.52 -26.88
CA GLU A 72 0.17 11.98 -25.91
C GLU A 72 0.18 11.16 -24.61
N HIS A 73 -0.98 10.70 -24.15
CA HIS A 73 -1.04 9.80 -23.00
C HIS A 73 -0.44 8.42 -23.33
N CYS A 74 -0.74 7.88 -24.51
CA CYS A 74 -0.13 6.62 -24.96
C CYS A 74 1.39 6.75 -25.17
N SER A 75 1.89 7.88 -25.66
CA SER A 75 3.33 8.11 -25.82
C SER A 75 4.03 8.23 -24.47
N SER A 76 3.43 8.95 -23.50
CA SER A 76 3.97 9.10 -22.15
C SER A 76 4.08 7.77 -21.40
N LEU A 77 3.07 6.90 -21.53
CA LEU A 77 3.12 5.56 -20.93
C LEU A 77 4.20 4.70 -21.56
N ALA A 78 4.32 4.70 -22.90
CA ALA A 78 5.35 3.93 -23.60
C ALA A 78 6.76 4.37 -23.20
N GLU A 79 7.02 5.67 -23.15
CA GLU A 79 8.29 6.25 -22.69
C GLU A 79 8.61 5.88 -21.25
N THR A 80 7.61 5.93 -20.36
CA THR A 80 7.72 5.52 -18.96
C THR A 80 8.13 4.06 -18.85
N MET A 81 7.44 3.18 -19.58
CA MET A 81 7.76 1.75 -19.59
C MET A 81 9.16 1.47 -20.14
N ASP A 82 9.59 2.20 -21.18
CA ASP A 82 10.95 2.08 -21.70
C ASP A 82 12.02 2.62 -20.74
N HIS A 83 11.70 3.63 -19.93
CA HIS A 83 12.60 4.08 -18.87
C HIS A 83 12.77 3.02 -17.78
N ILE A 84 11.67 2.43 -17.29
CA ILE A 84 11.72 1.35 -16.31
C ILE A 84 12.49 0.14 -16.87
N LYS A 85 12.34 -0.19 -18.17
CA LYS A 85 13.12 -1.28 -18.80
C LYS A 85 14.62 -1.01 -18.76
N ARG A 86 15.01 0.24 -19.02
CA ARG A 86 16.42 0.67 -18.95
C ARG A 86 16.95 0.62 -17.52
N LEU A 87 16.15 1.01 -16.53
CA LEU A 87 16.51 0.89 -15.11
C LEU A 87 16.68 -0.57 -14.70
N HIS A 88 15.77 -1.45 -15.12
CA HIS A 88 15.89 -2.89 -14.89
C HIS A 88 17.13 -3.49 -15.54
N ALA A 89 17.44 -3.10 -16.78
CA ALA A 89 18.66 -3.53 -17.46
C ALA A 89 19.93 -3.02 -16.74
N ARG A 90 19.92 -1.76 -16.28
CA ARG A 90 21.02 -1.20 -15.46
C ARG A 90 21.21 -1.98 -14.17
N PHE A 91 20.11 -2.30 -13.47
CA PHE A 91 20.14 -3.14 -12.28
C PHE A 91 20.75 -4.52 -12.57
N GLY A 92 20.33 -5.17 -13.67
CA GLY A 92 20.90 -6.45 -14.10
C GLY A 92 22.42 -6.36 -14.36
N MET A 93 22.87 -5.32 -15.07
CA MET A 93 24.30 -5.09 -15.32
C MET A 93 25.10 -4.88 -14.04
N LEU A 94 24.61 -4.05 -13.10
CA LEU A 94 25.30 -3.76 -11.84
C LEU A 94 25.38 -5.01 -10.95
N THR A 95 24.32 -5.80 -10.92
CA THR A 95 24.23 -7.00 -10.08
C THR A 95 24.77 -8.25 -10.77
N GLN A 96 25.17 -8.17 -12.04
CA GLN A 96 25.49 -9.33 -12.89
C GLN A 96 24.36 -10.37 -12.85
N ASP A 97 23.12 -9.91 -12.90
CA ASP A 97 21.89 -10.69 -12.77
C ASP A 97 21.81 -11.55 -11.50
N SER A 98 22.60 -11.22 -10.46
CA SER A 98 22.62 -11.91 -9.18
C SER A 98 22.65 -10.91 -8.02
N PRO A 99 21.48 -10.46 -7.51
CA PRO A 99 21.42 -9.58 -6.35
C PRO A 99 22.14 -10.17 -5.11
N LYS A 100 22.02 -11.50 -4.92
CA LYS A 100 22.72 -12.23 -3.86
C LYS A 100 24.24 -12.22 -4.07
N GLY A 101 24.69 -12.45 -5.32
CA GLY A 101 26.10 -12.39 -5.69
C GLY A 101 26.70 -10.99 -5.49
N PHE A 102 25.96 -9.94 -5.88
CA PHE A 102 26.33 -8.55 -5.67
C PHE A 102 26.46 -8.21 -4.18
N THR A 103 25.46 -8.55 -3.37
CA THR A 103 25.48 -8.31 -1.91
C THR A 103 26.67 -8.99 -1.26
N ASN A 104 26.93 -10.25 -1.64
CA ASN A 104 28.09 -10.99 -1.18
C ASN A 104 29.41 -10.31 -1.59
N ALA A 105 29.52 -9.83 -2.83
CA ALA A 105 30.70 -9.11 -3.29
C ALA A 105 30.94 -7.82 -2.50
N VAL A 106 29.89 -7.05 -2.21
CA VAL A 106 29.95 -5.85 -1.35
C VAL A 106 30.45 -6.21 0.05
N TYR A 107 29.91 -7.26 0.66
CA TYR A 107 30.36 -7.74 1.97
C TYR A 107 31.84 -8.12 1.97
N GLN A 108 32.27 -8.91 0.98
CA GLN A 108 33.67 -9.34 0.87
C GLN A 108 34.61 -8.15 0.67
N GLN A 109 34.19 -7.16 -0.13
CA GLN A 109 34.96 -5.95 -0.34
C GLN A 109 35.08 -5.12 0.94
N TYR A 110 33.98 -4.95 1.68
CA TYR A 110 34.01 -4.29 2.98
C TYR A 110 34.93 -5.02 3.98
N GLN A 111 34.83 -6.35 4.11
CA GLN A 111 35.65 -7.12 5.04
C GLN A 111 37.16 -7.01 4.76
N ARG A 112 37.57 -6.90 3.49
CA ARG A 112 38.98 -6.68 3.12
C ARG A 112 39.54 -5.36 3.65
N THR A 113 38.69 -4.41 3.96
CA THR A 113 39.09 -3.09 4.50
C THR A 113 39.20 -3.09 6.01
N VAL A 114 38.67 -4.11 6.69
CA VAL A 114 38.78 -4.25 8.15
C VAL A 114 40.16 -4.80 8.47
N THR A 115 41.04 -3.93 8.96
CA THR A 115 42.42 -4.26 9.31
C THR A 115 42.71 -3.92 10.77
N VAL A 116 43.89 -4.29 11.27
CA VAL A 116 44.33 -3.91 12.63
C VAL A 116 44.38 -2.40 12.79
N ASP A 117 44.82 -1.69 11.75
CA ASP A 117 44.93 -0.22 11.75
C ASP A 117 43.58 0.47 11.47
N CYS A 118 42.65 -0.23 10.82
CA CYS A 118 41.31 0.25 10.52
C CYS A 118 40.25 -0.77 10.98
N PRO A 119 40.02 -0.91 12.29
CA PRO A 119 39.14 -1.95 12.84
C PRO A 119 37.67 -1.77 12.44
N LYS A 120 37.28 -0.57 11.97
CA LYS A 120 35.93 -0.27 11.48
C LYS A 120 35.76 -0.57 9.97
N GLY A 121 36.86 -0.73 9.24
CA GLY A 121 36.86 -0.78 7.78
C GLY A 121 36.33 0.50 7.12
N TYR A 122 36.26 0.49 5.80
CA TYR A 122 35.68 1.56 4.99
C TYR A 122 34.21 1.26 4.73
N ARG A 123 33.35 1.79 5.61
CA ARG A 123 31.89 1.68 5.50
C ARG A 123 31.34 2.23 4.16
N SER A 124 32.06 3.17 3.54
CA SER A 124 31.69 3.77 2.25
C SER A 124 31.43 2.75 1.14
N TYR A 125 32.02 1.56 1.18
CA TYR A 125 31.70 0.49 0.23
C TYR A 125 30.23 0.04 0.31
N ILE A 126 29.68 -0.07 1.53
CA ILE A 126 28.29 -0.44 1.75
C ILE A 126 27.39 0.78 1.50
N ASP A 127 27.75 1.96 2.04
CA ASP A 127 26.94 3.18 1.85
C ASP A 127 26.75 3.53 0.37
N ASN A 128 27.81 3.45 -0.44
CA ASN A 128 27.72 3.73 -1.87
C ASN A 128 26.84 2.72 -2.60
N ALA A 129 26.89 1.44 -2.21
CA ALA A 129 26.03 0.41 -2.78
C ALA A 129 24.55 0.63 -2.42
N VAL A 130 24.25 0.98 -1.16
CA VAL A 130 22.89 1.37 -0.72
C VAL A 130 22.40 2.56 -1.53
N LEU A 131 23.23 3.61 -1.65
CA LEU A 131 22.88 4.82 -2.39
C LEU A 131 22.58 4.54 -3.87
N GLU A 132 23.42 3.74 -4.54
CA GLU A 132 23.22 3.42 -5.95
C GLU A 132 21.93 2.61 -6.17
N MET A 133 21.68 1.58 -5.36
CA MET A 133 20.47 0.76 -5.48
C MET A 133 19.20 1.54 -5.11
N SER A 134 19.26 2.35 -4.05
CA SER A 134 18.14 3.23 -3.65
C SER A 134 17.82 4.26 -4.74
N THR A 135 18.83 4.77 -5.45
CA THR A 135 18.60 5.68 -6.58
C THR A 135 17.80 4.99 -7.69
N ILE A 136 18.14 3.74 -8.02
CA ILE A 136 17.41 2.95 -9.02
C ILE A 136 15.97 2.69 -8.55
N GLU A 137 15.81 2.27 -7.30
CA GLU A 137 14.50 2.01 -6.68
C GLU A 137 13.60 3.24 -6.75
N GLN A 138 14.10 4.41 -6.30
CA GLN A 138 13.37 5.66 -6.32
C GLN A 138 13.03 6.10 -7.75
N SER A 139 13.93 5.92 -8.72
CA SER A 139 13.62 6.20 -10.12
C SER A 139 12.51 5.30 -10.68
N ILE A 140 12.41 4.03 -10.25
CA ILE A 140 11.30 3.15 -10.63
C ILE A 140 9.99 3.63 -9.97
N LEU A 141 10.02 3.92 -8.67
CA LEU A 141 8.86 4.38 -7.90
C LEU A 141 8.28 5.71 -8.42
N GLN A 142 9.12 6.62 -8.92
CA GLN A 142 8.66 7.88 -9.53
C GLN A 142 7.71 7.69 -10.72
N HIS A 143 7.73 6.52 -11.36
CA HIS A 143 6.86 6.20 -12.47
C HIS A 143 5.53 5.56 -12.07
N GLU A 144 5.34 5.24 -10.78
CA GLU A 144 4.13 4.58 -10.28
C GLU A 144 2.88 5.43 -10.51
N ASP A 145 2.92 6.72 -10.17
CA ASP A 145 1.79 7.64 -10.32
C ASP A 145 1.42 7.86 -11.80
N ILE A 146 2.42 7.91 -12.69
CA ILE A 146 2.21 8.06 -14.13
C ILE A 146 1.50 6.82 -14.70
N ILE A 147 1.92 5.62 -14.28
CA ILE A 147 1.26 4.37 -14.71
C ILE A 147 -0.14 4.28 -14.12
N LEU A 148 -0.31 4.62 -12.84
CA LEU A 148 -1.61 4.54 -12.17
C LEU A 148 -2.63 5.50 -12.80
N SER A 149 -2.22 6.73 -13.10
CA SER A 149 -3.08 7.74 -13.75
C SER A 149 -3.39 7.42 -15.21
N THR A 150 -2.46 6.77 -15.94
CA THR A 150 -2.62 6.54 -17.38
C THR A 150 -3.23 5.17 -17.73
N ALA A 151 -2.84 4.11 -17.00
CA ALA A 151 -3.21 2.73 -17.28
C ALA A 151 -3.92 2.02 -16.12
N GLY A 152 -3.95 2.62 -14.92
CA GLY A 152 -4.50 2.00 -13.72
C GLY A 152 -3.69 0.78 -13.24
N VAL A 153 -4.35 -0.11 -12.48
CA VAL A 153 -3.71 -1.29 -11.86
C VAL A 153 -3.61 -2.47 -12.85
N GLY A 154 -3.09 -2.18 -14.05
CA GLY A 154 -3.09 -3.07 -15.21
C GLY A 154 -1.89 -4.01 -15.32
N LYS A 155 -1.48 -4.31 -16.56
CA LYS A 155 -0.30 -5.14 -16.85
C LYS A 155 0.99 -4.38 -16.55
N GLU A 156 0.99 -3.09 -16.82
CA GLU A 156 2.10 -2.15 -16.68
C GLU A 156 2.47 -2.01 -15.21
N MET A 157 1.48 -1.78 -14.34
CA MET A 157 1.67 -1.70 -12.89
C MET A 157 2.21 -3.02 -12.30
N ARG A 158 1.65 -4.16 -12.72
CA ARG A 158 2.18 -5.48 -12.32
C ARG A 158 3.63 -5.69 -12.76
N TRP A 159 3.99 -5.20 -13.94
CA TRP A 159 5.35 -5.30 -14.44
C TRP A 159 6.31 -4.36 -13.69
N LEU A 160 5.87 -3.14 -13.34
CA LEU A 160 6.62 -2.24 -12.45
C LEU A 160 6.93 -2.94 -11.12
N HIS A 161 5.92 -3.52 -10.45
CA HIS A 161 6.15 -4.24 -9.19
C HIS A 161 7.11 -5.41 -9.35
N LYS A 162 6.99 -6.17 -10.44
CA LYS A 162 7.91 -7.28 -10.73
C LYS A 162 9.36 -6.82 -10.91
N VAL A 163 9.57 -5.64 -11.49
CA VAL A 163 10.90 -5.04 -11.65
C VAL A 163 11.39 -4.45 -10.33
N LEU A 164 10.50 -3.84 -9.54
CA LEU A 164 10.82 -3.17 -8.29
C LEU A 164 11.18 -4.14 -7.16
N GLU A 165 10.45 -5.26 -7.03
CA GLU A 165 10.62 -6.25 -5.96
C GLU A 165 12.09 -6.71 -5.76
N PRO A 166 12.83 -7.15 -6.79
CA PRO A 166 14.23 -7.55 -6.61
C PRO A 166 15.15 -6.38 -6.23
N VAL A 167 14.85 -5.16 -6.69
CA VAL A 167 15.62 -3.94 -6.32
C VAL A 167 15.39 -3.61 -4.85
N HIS A 168 14.13 -3.55 -4.43
CA HIS A 168 13.73 -3.30 -3.05
C HIS A 168 14.34 -4.34 -2.09
N THR A 169 14.27 -5.61 -2.46
CA THR A 169 14.86 -6.71 -1.68
C THR A 169 16.37 -6.53 -1.51
N LEU A 170 17.08 -6.15 -2.59
CA LEU A 170 18.51 -5.89 -2.53
C LEU A 170 18.86 -4.70 -1.64
N VAL A 171 18.10 -3.60 -1.74
CA VAL A 171 18.27 -2.43 -0.86
C VAL A 171 18.15 -2.85 0.60
N GLY A 172 17.10 -3.62 0.95
CA GLY A 172 16.90 -4.11 2.32
C GLY A 172 18.07 -4.96 2.82
N TRP A 173 18.65 -5.83 1.98
CA TRP A 173 19.84 -6.61 2.35
C TRP A 173 21.08 -5.75 2.60
N LEU A 174 21.29 -4.72 1.77
CA LEU A 174 22.41 -3.80 1.93
C LEU A 174 22.24 -2.90 3.15
N GLU A 175 21.02 -2.46 3.45
CA GLU A 175 20.68 -1.71 4.66
C GLU A 175 20.89 -2.53 5.93
N GLU A 176 20.48 -3.81 5.93
CA GLU A 176 20.78 -4.74 7.04
C GLU A 176 22.29 -4.84 7.26
N MET A 177 23.07 -5.10 6.21
CA MET A 177 24.52 -5.16 6.29
C MET A 177 25.11 -3.84 6.83
N LEU A 178 24.56 -2.71 6.41
CA LEU A 178 25.01 -1.40 6.85
C LEU A 178 24.76 -1.18 8.34
N MET A 179 23.56 -1.51 8.82
CA MET A 179 23.20 -1.43 10.23
C MET A 179 24.12 -2.30 11.09
N GLU A 180 24.38 -3.54 10.66
CA GLU A 180 25.29 -4.45 11.38
C GLU A 180 26.73 -3.94 11.39
N ALA A 181 27.23 -3.40 10.26
CA ALA A 181 28.55 -2.78 10.20
C ALA A 181 28.67 -1.55 11.11
N MET A 182 27.58 -0.78 11.27
CA MET A 182 27.52 0.37 12.19
C MET A 182 27.59 -0.03 13.66
N ILE A 183 26.97 -1.15 14.03
CA ILE A 183 27.03 -1.69 15.39
C ILE A 183 28.44 -2.21 15.66
N SER A 184 28.90 -3.17 14.84
CA SER A 184 30.24 -3.73 14.95
C SER A 184 30.59 -4.55 13.69
N PRO A 185 31.74 -4.30 13.06
CA PRO A 185 32.23 -5.14 11.96
C PRO A 185 32.38 -6.61 12.35
N ALA A 186 32.64 -6.90 13.63
CA ALA A 186 32.73 -8.26 14.15
C ALA A 186 31.34 -8.92 14.23
N CYS A 187 30.31 -8.17 14.63
CA CYS A 187 28.92 -8.65 14.65
C CYS A 187 28.44 -9.00 13.24
N LEU A 188 28.67 -8.10 12.26
CA LEU A 188 28.37 -8.38 10.85
C LEU A 188 29.09 -9.64 10.35
N LYS A 189 30.37 -9.82 10.70
CA LYS A 189 31.15 -10.99 10.31
C LYS A 189 30.62 -12.27 10.93
N GLU A 190 30.18 -12.24 12.18
CA GLU A 190 29.58 -13.37 12.87
C GLU A 190 28.25 -13.77 12.23
N LYS A 191 27.34 -12.81 12.02
CA LYS A 191 26.06 -13.04 11.32
C LYS A 191 26.25 -13.63 9.93
N TYR A 192 27.22 -13.11 9.17
CA TYR A 192 27.55 -13.67 7.85
C TYR A 192 28.00 -15.13 7.94
N LYS A 193 28.86 -15.47 8.89
CA LYS A 193 29.35 -16.85 9.09
C LYS A 193 28.24 -17.80 9.54
N ASN A 194 27.31 -17.32 10.35
CA ASN A 194 26.19 -18.11 10.85
C ASN A 194 25.05 -18.22 9.82
N GLY A 195 25.12 -17.51 8.69
CA GLY A 195 24.05 -17.50 7.69
C GLY A 195 22.81 -16.72 8.13
N GLU A 196 22.96 -15.76 9.05
CA GLU A 196 21.86 -15.02 9.66
C GLU A 196 21.43 -13.77 8.87
N LEU A 197 22.23 -13.34 7.89
CA LEU A 197 21.89 -12.19 7.04
C LEU A 197 20.81 -12.59 6.03
N ALA A 198 19.85 -11.70 5.79
CA ALA A 198 18.65 -11.99 4.99
C ALA A 198 18.98 -12.51 3.59
N PHE A 199 20.01 -11.97 2.93
CA PHE A 199 20.41 -12.43 1.59
C PHE A 199 20.98 -13.86 1.56
N LEU A 200 21.40 -14.43 2.69
CA LEU A 200 21.91 -15.80 2.77
C LEU A 200 20.77 -16.81 2.90
N ILE A 201 19.67 -16.42 3.54
CA ILE A 201 18.48 -17.23 3.81
C ILE A 201 17.53 -17.25 2.60
N ALA A 202 17.49 -16.15 1.84
CA ALA A 202 16.67 -15.99 0.65
C ALA A 202 17.12 -16.81 -0.57
#